data_AF-A0A0C9ZGQ1-F1
#
_entry.id   AF-A0A0C9ZGQ1-F1
#
_cell.length_a   1.000
_cell.length_b   1.000
_cell.length_c   1.000
_cell.angle_alpha   90.00
_cell.angle_beta   90.00
_cell.angle_gamma   90.00
#
_symmetry.space_group_name_H-M   'P 1'
#
loop_
_entity.id
_entity.type
_entity.pdbx_description
1 polymer ?
#
loop_
_entity_poly.entity_id
_entity_poly.type
_entity_poly.pdbx_seq_one_letter_code
_entity_poly.pdbx_strand_id
1 'polypeptide(L)'
;ITKEAKKYALLYNFWVPNGLFPPTLKPNVDPHSPTCWVSPRDKLDGAMVELYSMVPSSLHKHMENFKQFSSIMSAFMLTLGQECSNILRAIKDCASIIF
;
A
#
# COMPACT_ATOMS: atom_id res chain seq x y z
N ILE A 1 -16.95 -9.41 -9.98
CA ILE A 1 -16.12 -8.86 -8.89
C ILE A 1 -17.04 -8.59 -7.69
N THR A 2 -16.97 -9.45 -6.68
CA THR A 2 -17.85 -9.48 -5.50
C THR A 2 -17.69 -8.23 -4.62
N LYS A 3 -18.75 -7.88 -3.87
CA LYS A 3 -18.79 -6.74 -2.93
C LYS A 3 -17.60 -6.75 -1.95
N GLU A 4 -17.13 -7.94 -1.58
CA GLU A 4 -15.98 -8.11 -0.71
C GLU A 4 -14.64 -7.83 -1.38
N ALA A 5 -14.48 -8.11 -2.67
CA ALA A 5 -13.31 -7.68 -3.43
C ALA A 5 -13.24 -6.14 -3.53
N LYS A 6 -14.39 -5.46 -3.63
CA LYS A 6 -14.46 -3.99 -3.58
C LYS A 6 -14.13 -3.45 -2.19
N LYS A 7 -14.60 -4.11 -1.13
CA LYS A 7 -14.29 -3.77 0.27
C LYS A 7 -12.80 -3.93 0.57
N TYR A 8 -12.21 -5.04 0.14
CA TYR A 8 -10.76 -5.27 0.20
C TYR A 8 -10.01 -4.21 -0.58
N ALA A 9 -10.44 -3.88 -1.80
CA ALA A 9 -9.83 -2.82 -2.58
C ALA A 9 -9.93 -1.44 -1.91
N LEU A 10 -11.03 -1.14 -1.21
CA LEU A 10 -11.21 0.12 -0.48
C LEU A 10 -10.42 0.18 0.84
N LEU A 11 -10.22 -0.94 1.54
CA LEU A 11 -9.49 -0.98 2.81
C LEU A 11 -7.97 -1.07 2.62
N TYR A 12 -7.50 -1.79 1.60
CA TYR A 12 -6.07 -2.01 1.36
C TYR A 12 -5.46 -1.07 0.32
N ASN A 13 -6.20 -0.58 -0.68
CA ASN A 13 -5.60 0.36 -1.66
C ASN A 13 -5.62 1.82 -1.20
N PHE A 14 -6.33 2.14 -0.11
CA PHE A 14 -6.45 3.53 0.32
C PHE A 14 -5.21 4.01 1.08
N TRP A 15 -4.45 3.11 1.70
CA TRP A 15 -3.26 3.47 2.48
C TRP A 15 -2.03 2.69 2.01
N VAL A 16 -1.12 3.42 1.40
CA VAL A 16 0.22 2.91 1.09
C VAL A 16 1.11 3.18 2.29
N PRO A 17 1.73 2.14 2.88
CA PRO A 17 2.60 2.32 4.04
C PRO A 17 3.75 3.30 3.75
N ASN A 18 3.97 4.25 4.66
CA ASN A 18 5.14 5.12 4.60
C ASN A 18 6.42 4.27 4.64
N GLY A 19 7.37 4.57 3.74
CA GLY A 19 8.62 3.82 3.62
C GLY A 19 8.55 2.61 2.69
N LEU A 20 7.44 2.39 1.95
CA LEU A 20 7.33 1.31 0.96
C LEU A 20 8.36 1.42 -0.17
N PHE A 21 8.88 2.62 -0.44
CA PHE A 21 9.82 2.89 -1.52
C PHE A 21 11.20 3.37 -1.00
N PRO A 22 12.31 2.94 -1.65
CA PRO A 22 12.34 1.89 -2.68
C PRO A 22 12.03 0.51 -2.05
N PRO A 23 11.25 -0.36 -2.71
CA PRO A 23 10.97 -1.69 -2.21
C PRO A 23 12.25 -2.51 -2.31
N THR A 24 12.56 -3.23 -1.23
CA THR A 24 13.73 -4.12 -1.18
C THR A 24 13.28 -5.56 -1.06
N LEU A 25 14.06 -6.47 -1.63
CA LEU A 25 13.81 -7.89 -1.48
C LEU A 25 13.87 -8.28 0.00
N LYS A 26 12.79 -8.85 0.52
CA LYS A 26 12.67 -9.36 1.89
C LYS A 26 12.43 -10.87 1.85
N PRO A 27 13.49 -11.70 1.72
CA PRO A 27 13.34 -13.14 1.49
C PRO A 27 12.78 -13.90 2.71
N ASN A 28 12.81 -13.29 3.89
CA ASN A 28 12.38 -13.91 5.15
C ASN A 28 10.96 -13.50 5.57
N VAL A 29 10.25 -12.77 4.72
CA VAL A 29 8.90 -12.28 5.02
C VAL A 29 7.93 -13.03 4.14
N ASP A 30 7.05 -13.81 4.77
CA ASP A 30 5.93 -14.45 4.11
C ASP A 30 4.70 -13.54 4.19
N PRO A 31 4.23 -12.95 3.06
CA PRO A 31 3.06 -12.06 3.05
C PRO A 31 1.75 -12.79 3.40
N HIS A 32 1.73 -14.13 3.31
CA HIS A 32 0.58 -14.95 3.66
C HIS A 32 0.57 -15.37 5.14
N SER A 33 1.66 -15.13 5.87
CA SER A 33 1.71 -15.42 7.30
C SER A 33 0.76 -14.50 8.08
N PRO A 34 0.00 -15.01 9.06
CA PRO A 34 -0.80 -14.18 9.95
C PRO A 34 0.04 -13.14 10.70
N THR A 35 1.30 -13.45 10.99
CA THR A 35 2.23 -12.55 11.69
C THR A 35 2.62 -11.33 10.86
N CYS A 36 2.51 -11.42 9.53
CA CYS A 36 2.80 -10.34 8.59
C CYS A 36 1.93 -9.09 8.80
N TRP A 37 0.76 -9.23 9.43
CA TRP A 37 -0.21 -8.14 9.54
C TRP A 37 -0.41 -7.64 10.96
N VAL A 38 0.47 -8.03 11.89
CA VAL A 38 0.32 -7.75 13.33
C VAL A 38 0.84 -6.35 13.68
N SER A 39 2.07 -6.01 13.32
CA SER A 39 2.64 -4.69 13.64
C SER A 39 2.70 -3.77 12.41
N PRO A 40 2.77 -2.43 12.58
CA PRO A 40 2.98 -1.51 11.48
C PRO A 40 4.22 -1.83 10.62
N ARG A 41 5.28 -2.35 11.25
CA ARG A 41 6.51 -2.74 10.57
C ARG A 41 6.32 -4.02 9.76
N ASP A 42 5.65 -5.02 10.31
CA ASP A 42 5.37 -6.28 9.61
C ASP A 42 4.45 -6.01 8.41
N LYS A 43 3.46 -5.13 8.56
CA LYS A 43 2.57 -4.71 7.47
C LYS A 43 3.34 -4.04 6.34
N LEU A 44 4.31 -3.18 6.66
CA LEU A 44 5.18 -2.53 5.67
C LEU A 44 6.03 -3.58 4.93
N ASP A 45 6.65 -4.50 5.67
CA ASP A 45 7.48 -5.56 5.11
C ASP A 45 6.65 -6.51 4.21
N GLY A 46 5.43 -6.85 4.63
CA GLY A 46 4.47 -7.62 3.83
C GLY A 46 4.09 -6.92 2.54
N ALA A 47 3.71 -5.65 2.63
CA ALA A 47 3.39 -4.82 1.47
C ALA A 47 4.58 -4.68 0.51
N MET A 48 5.82 -4.59 1.03
CA MET A 48 7.03 -4.59 0.21
C MET A 48 7.19 -5.90 -0.57
N VAL A 49 7.04 -7.06 0.08
CA VAL A 49 7.14 -8.36 -0.61
C VAL A 49 6.06 -8.52 -1.66
N GLU A 50 4.82 -8.17 -1.33
CA GLU A 50 3.70 -8.25 -2.26
C GLU A 50 3.96 -7.37 -3.49
N LEU A 51 4.34 -6.11 -3.28
CA LEU A 51 4.68 -5.19 -4.36
C LEU A 51 5.85 -5.70 -5.21
N TYR A 52 6.91 -6.19 -4.57
CA TYR A 52 8.08 -6.76 -5.25
C TYR A 52 7.69 -7.97 -6.11
N SER A 53 6.74 -8.80 -5.65
CA SER A 53 6.27 -9.98 -6.40
C SER A 53 5.40 -9.64 -7.63
N MET A 54 4.72 -8.50 -7.60
CA MET A 54 3.87 -8.03 -8.70
C MET A 54 4.67 -7.38 -9.85
N VAL A 55 5.90 -6.94 -9.57
CA VAL A 55 6.77 -6.31 -10.55
C VAL A 55 7.51 -7.40 -11.34
N PRO A 56 7.62 -7.29 -12.68
CA PRO A 56 8.41 -8.22 -13.47
C PRO A 56 9.87 -8.27 -12.99
N SER A 57 10.45 -9.47 -12.91
CA SER A 57 11.82 -9.68 -12.44
C SER A 57 12.88 -8.91 -13.23
N SER A 58 12.63 -8.64 -14.52
CA SER A 58 13.48 -7.79 -15.37
C SER A 58 13.59 -6.34 -14.88
N LEU A 59 12.65 -5.87 -14.08
CA LEU A 59 12.58 -4.51 -13.55
C LEU A 59 13.06 -4.40 -12.10
N HIS A 60 13.32 -5.51 -11.39
CA HIS A 60 13.73 -5.48 -9.98
C HIS A 60 14.99 -4.65 -9.73
N LYS A 61 16.02 -4.79 -10.58
CA LYS A 61 17.24 -3.98 -10.48
C LYS A 61 16.97 -2.48 -10.62
N HIS A 62 16.01 -2.11 -11.45
CA HIS A 62 15.62 -0.71 -11.58
C HIS A 62 14.84 -0.26 -10.35
N MET A 63 13.95 -1.09 -9.83
CA MET A 63 13.15 -0.76 -8.65
C MET A 63 14.01 -0.49 -7.39
N GLU A 64 15.07 -1.27 -7.20
CA GLU A 64 15.99 -1.12 -6.06
C GLU A 64 16.94 0.08 -6.19
N ASN A 65 17.33 0.47 -7.42
CA ASN A 65 18.37 1.47 -7.66
C ASN A 65 17.84 2.83 -8.12
N PHE A 66 16.62 2.90 -8.66
CA PHE A 66 16.12 4.12 -9.29
C PHE A 66 15.47 5.03 -8.25
N LYS A 67 16.28 5.90 -7.61
CA LYS A 67 15.80 6.89 -6.63
C LYS A 67 14.67 7.78 -7.15
N GLN A 68 14.66 8.09 -8.45
CA GLN A 68 13.56 8.84 -9.08
C GLN A 68 12.24 8.05 -9.09
N PHE A 69 12.30 6.73 -9.24
CA PHE A 69 11.10 5.88 -9.14
C PHE A 69 10.55 5.96 -7.72
N SER A 70 11.42 5.90 -6.71
CA SER A 70 11.02 6.08 -5.31
C SER A 70 10.39 7.46 -5.06
N SER A 71 10.91 8.54 -5.65
CA SER A 71 10.34 9.88 -5.44
C SER A 71 9.01 10.07 -6.16
N ILE A 72 8.88 9.58 -7.40
CA ILE A 72 7.65 9.65 -8.19
C ILE A 72 6.57 8.82 -7.53
N MET A 73 6.90 7.59 -7.12
CA MET A 73 5.96 6.73 -6.39
C MET A 73 5.59 7.35 -5.05
N SER A 74 6.55 7.86 -4.26
CA SER A 74 6.24 8.54 -3.00
C SER A 74 5.28 9.73 -3.20
N ALA A 75 5.52 10.57 -4.20
CA ALA A 75 4.64 11.69 -4.54
C ALA A 75 3.24 11.23 -4.97
N PHE A 76 3.16 10.24 -5.86
CA PHE A 76 1.89 9.65 -6.30
C PHE A 76 1.09 9.09 -5.12
N MET A 77 1.77 8.38 -4.21
CA MET A 77 1.15 7.77 -3.04
C MET A 77 0.71 8.79 -1.98
N LEU A 78 1.46 9.89 -1.81
CA LEU A 78 1.03 11.02 -0.97
C LEU A 78 -0.26 11.65 -1.51
N THR A 79 -0.33 11.89 -2.82
CA THR A 79 -1.54 12.40 -3.47
C THR A 79 -2.71 11.43 -3.31
N LEU A 80 -2.47 10.13 -3.55
CA LEU A 80 -3.49 9.10 -3.35
C LEU A 80 -3.99 9.08 -1.90
N GLY A 81 -3.08 9.12 -0.92
CA GLY A 81 -3.43 9.15 0.51
C GLY A 81 -4.24 10.39 0.91
N GLN A 82 -3.96 11.55 0.29
CA GLN A 82 -4.75 12.75 0.48
C GLN A 82 -6.17 12.61 -0.06
N GLU A 83 -6.32 12.09 -1.28
CA GLU A 83 -7.64 11.84 -1.88
C GLU A 83 -8.44 10.82 -1.06
N CYS A 84 -7.78 9.76 -0.60
CA CYS A 84 -8.35 8.77 0.29
C CYS A 84 -8.85 9.39 1.60
N SER A 85 -8.07 10.30 2.18
CA SER A 85 -8.44 11.05 3.38
C SER A 85 -9.61 12.01 3.13
N ASN A 86 -9.69 12.62 1.95
CA ASN A 86 -10.80 13.46 1.54
C ASN A 86 -12.11 12.64 1.42
N ILE A 87 -12.05 11.48 0.76
CA ILE A 87 -13.20 10.56 0.63
C ILE A 87 -13.66 10.09 2.00
N LEU A 88 -12.73 9.68 2.88
CA LEU A 88 -13.08 9.22 4.22
C LEU A 88 -13.75 10.33 5.04
N ARG A 89 -13.27 11.58 4.91
CA ARG A 89 -13.89 12.74 5.55
C ARG A 89 -15.31 12.95 5.06
N ALA A 90 -15.52 12.95 3.74
CA ALA A 90 -16.85 13.08 3.16
C ALA A 90 -17.82 12.00 3.66
N ILE A 91 -17.37 10.74 3.77
CA ILE A 91 -18.17 9.64 4.33
C ILE A 91 -18.54 9.92 5.79
N LYS A 92 -17.57 10.38 6.62
CA LYS A 92 -17.81 10.71 8.03
C LYS A 92 -18.80 11.86 8.17
N ASP A 93 -18.65 12.92 7.37
CA ASP A 93 -19.54 14.08 7.40
C ASP A 93 -20.97 13.64 7.05
N CYS A 94 -21.14 12.85 5.98
CA CYS A 94 -22.45 12.26 5.65
C CYS A 94 -23.02 11.38 6.76
N ALA A 95 -22.20 10.53 7.38
CA ALA A 95 -22.66 9.66 8.46
C ALA A 95 -23.12 10.46 9.69
N SER A 96 -22.42 11.54 10.05
CA SER A 96 -22.78 12.41 11.19
C SER A 96 -24.10 13.16 11.05
N ILE A 97 -24.59 13.28 9.81
CA ILE A 97 -25.91 13.87 9.54
C ILE A 97 -27.02 12.82 9.73
N ILE A 98 -26.70 11.55 9.48
CA ILE A 98 -27.68 10.45 9.45
C ILE A 98 -27.80 9.76 10.82
N PHE A 99 -26.70 9.65 11.57
CA PHE A 99 -26.60 8.97 12.85
C PHE A 99 -26.25 9.95 13.96
#